data_AF-A0A5C7B5P7-F1
#
_entry.id   AF-A0A5C7B5P7-F1
#
_cell.length_a   1.000
_cell.length_b   1.000
_cell.length_c   1.000
_cell.angle_alpha   90.00
_cell.angle_beta   90.00
_cell.angle_gamma   90.00
#
_symmetry.space_group_name_H-M   'P 1'
#
loop_
_entity.id
_entity.type
_entity.pdbx_description
1 polymer ?
#
loop_
_entity_poly.entity_id
_entity_poly.type
_entity_poly.pdbx_seq_one_letter_code
_entity_poly.pdbx_strand_id
1 'polypeptide(L)'
;MTRLLYILICFIAFQTQLAAQVSLNSYKYIIVPKQFDFLNSQDQYQTSSLTKFLFNKYGYTAFFDDDDLPQDLSENRCLGLKSDIKKIKGFLITKLQIDLIDCNGNIVISSDIGETKVKEYKKSYQIAIRDAFTAFQSLDYNYIVNEDITVSERSNTNASEVKQIEQLKKEVELLKAKNDKVQPISEVKERVVPNTVKNLKEGVKEVVNETVIPEIPSASKPEILYAQPIDNGFQIVDTQPKKVMILLNTGTPNIYIVKGKDAIVYNKEGSWVYALYNEGNLELSVINLKF
;
A
#
# COMPACT_ATOMS: atom_id res chain seq x y z
N MET A 1 -34.36 -42.61 21.83
CA MET A 1 -34.02 -41.59 20.80
C MET A 1 -33.25 -40.40 21.39
N THR A 2 -33.74 -39.74 22.46
CA THR A 2 -33.08 -38.57 23.09
C THR A 2 -31.58 -38.75 23.39
N ARG A 3 -31.14 -39.87 23.95
CA ARG A 3 -29.70 -40.13 24.19
C ARG A 3 -28.84 -40.17 22.93
N LEU A 4 -29.39 -40.57 21.78
CA LEU A 4 -28.68 -40.56 20.49
C LEU A 4 -28.54 -39.14 19.93
N LEU A 5 -29.57 -38.30 20.16
CA LEU A 5 -29.57 -36.89 19.77
C LEU A 5 -28.44 -36.10 20.44
N TYR A 6 -28.22 -36.32 21.75
CA TYR A 6 -27.14 -35.66 22.49
C TYR A 6 -25.75 -36.05 22.00
N ILE A 7 -25.54 -37.30 21.59
CA ILE A 7 -24.26 -37.76 21.00
C ILE A 7 -24.01 -37.07 19.65
N LEU A 8 -25.03 -36.93 18.82
CA LEU A 8 -24.93 -36.22 17.53
C LEU A 8 -24.60 -34.73 17.73
N ILE A 9 -25.22 -34.08 18.72
CA ILE A 9 -24.98 -32.67 19.05
C ILE A 9 -23.54 -32.45 19.54
N CYS A 10 -23.02 -33.33 20.40
CA CYS A 10 -21.61 -33.26 20.84
C CYS A 10 -20.61 -33.46 19.70
N PHE A 11 -20.93 -34.29 18.69
CA PHE A 11 -20.03 -34.51 17.55
C PHE A 11 -19.97 -33.30 16.60
N ILE A 12 -21.06 -32.54 16.50
CA ILE A 12 -21.11 -31.28 15.72
C ILE A 12 -20.39 -30.14 16.46
N ALA A 13 -20.51 -30.07 17.79
CA ALA A 13 -19.87 -29.03 18.60
C ALA A 13 -18.32 -29.11 18.61
N PHE A 14 -17.73 -30.25 18.26
CA PHE A 14 -16.27 -30.43 18.27
C PHE A 14 -15.55 -29.80 17.05
N GLN A 15 -16.28 -29.33 16.04
CA GLN A 15 -15.70 -28.88 14.77
C GLN A 15 -15.45 -27.36 14.66
N THR A 16 -15.65 -26.59 15.73
CA THR A 16 -15.46 -25.12 15.71
C THR A 16 -14.09 -24.69 16.27
N GLN A 17 -13.01 -25.23 15.69
CA GLN A 17 -11.70 -24.59 15.80
C GLN A 17 -11.58 -23.52 14.72
N LEU A 18 -11.98 -22.30 15.10
CA LEU A 18 -11.74 -21.08 14.33
C LEU A 18 -10.23 -20.80 14.30
N ALA A 19 -9.53 -21.36 13.31
CA ALA A 19 -8.21 -20.88 12.96
C ALA A 19 -8.36 -19.43 12.45
N ALA A 20 -7.71 -18.48 13.12
CA ALA A 20 -7.60 -17.12 12.58
C ALA A 20 -6.84 -17.21 11.25
N GLN A 21 -7.53 -16.96 10.15
CA GLN A 21 -6.93 -17.04 8.82
C GLN A 21 -5.92 -15.90 8.68
N VAL A 22 -4.63 -16.24 8.72
CA VAL A 22 -3.54 -15.28 8.49
C VAL A 22 -3.72 -14.69 7.09
N SER A 23 -3.99 -13.39 7.02
CA SER A 23 -4.22 -12.71 5.76
C SER A 23 -2.89 -12.39 5.07
N LEU A 24 -2.82 -12.62 3.76
CA LEU A 24 -1.69 -12.20 2.92
C LEU A 24 -1.39 -10.71 3.11
N ASN A 25 -2.44 -9.92 3.29
CA ASN A 25 -2.43 -8.47 3.47
C ASN A 25 -1.71 -8.02 4.77
N SER A 26 -1.40 -8.92 5.71
CA SER A 26 -0.60 -8.61 6.91
C SER A 26 0.90 -8.43 6.62
N TYR A 27 1.36 -8.84 5.43
CA TYR A 27 2.77 -8.79 5.03
C TYR A 27 2.95 -7.76 3.93
N LYS A 28 4.07 -7.02 3.96
CA LYS A 28 4.32 -5.87 3.06
C LYS A 28 5.17 -6.25 1.84
N TYR A 29 5.99 -7.30 1.99
CA TYR A 29 7.05 -7.65 1.05
C TYR A 29 7.05 -9.14 0.70
N ILE A 30 7.61 -9.49 -0.46
CA ILE A 30 7.91 -10.87 -0.85
C ILE A 30 9.44 -11.01 -1.03
N ILE A 31 10.03 -12.02 -0.40
CA ILE A 31 11.45 -12.36 -0.53
C ILE A 31 11.56 -13.61 -1.40
N VAL A 32 12.16 -13.47 -2.59
CA VAL A 32 12.37 -14.56 -3.54
C VAL A 32 13.83 -15.02 -3.45
N PRO A 33 14.13 -16.30 -3.18
CA PRO A 33 15.51 -16.76 -3.12
C PRO A 33 16.13 -16.80 -4.52
N LYS A 34 17.41 -16.45 -4.64
CA LYS A 34 18.17 -16.59 -5.91
C LYS A 34 18.31 -18.03 -6.40
N GLN A 35 18.02 -19.05 -5.58
CA GLN A 35 17.96 -20.46 -5.97
C GLN A 35 16.87 -21.19 -5.18
N PHE A 36 16.12 -22.07 -5.85
CA PHE A 36 15.18 -23.00 -5.21
C PHE A 36 15.82 -24.38 -5.04
N ASP A 37 15.45 -25.11 -3.98
CA ASP A 37 16.07 -26.37 -3.55
C ASP A 37 16.11 -27.48 -4.63
N PHE A 38 15.19 -27.44 -5.60
CA PHE A 38 15.12 -28.42 -6.70
C PHE A 38 16.03 -28.08 -7.91
N LEU A 39 16.81 -27.00 -7.83
CA LEU A 39 17.70 -26.49 -8.88
C LEU A 39 19.17 -26.61 -8.47
N ASN A 40 20.03 -26.77 -9.47
CA ASN A 40 21.46 -27.01 -9.27
C ASN A 40 22.30 -25.71 -9.30
N SER A 41 21.69 -24.58 -9.66
CA SER A 41 22.36 -23.28 -9.79
C SER A 41 21.39 -22.12 -9.58
N GLN A 42 21.93 -20.94 -9.23
CA GLN A 42 21.16 -19.70 -9.11
C GLN A 42 20.42 -19.36 -10.41
N ASP A 43 19.18 -18.90 -10.26
CA ASP A 43 18.22 -18.54 -11.31
C ASP A 43 18.18 -19.50 -12.51
N GLN A 44 18.41 -20.80 -12.27
CA GLN A 44 18.41 -21.81 -13.33
C GLN A 44 17.05 -21.79 -14.04
N TYR A 45 17.03 -21.76 -15.37
CA TYR A 45 15.82 -21.59 -16.18
C TYR A 45 15.09 -20.24 -16.02
N GLN A 46 15.68 -19.26 -15.33
CA GLN A 46 15.10 -17.96 -14.96
C GLN A 46 13.93 -18.08 -13.96
N THR A 47 13.94 -19.09 -13.08
CA THR A 47 12.84 -19.31 -12.12
C THR A 47 12.70 -18.19 -11.10
N SER A 48 13.80 -17.73 -10.50
CA SER A 48 13.79 -16.74 -9.43
C SER A 48 13.49 -15.35 -10.00
N SER A 49 14.14 -14.99 -11.11
CA SER A 49 13.87 -13.75 -11.84
C SER A 49 12.43 -13.68 -12.35
N LEU A 50 11.88 -14.78 -12.89
CA LEU A 50 10.48 -14.84 -13.31
C LEU A 50 9.52 -14.68 -12.12
N THR A 51 9.81 -15.34 -10.99
CA THR A 51 8.97 -15.28 -9.80
C THR A 51 8.93 -13.86 -9.21
N LYS A 52 10.10 -13.23 -9.02
CA LYS A 52 10.22 -11.82 -8.60
C LYS A 52 9.51 -10.87 -9.58
N PHE A 53 9.70 -11.08 -10.89
CA PHE A 53 9.01 -10.29 -11.92
C PHE A 53 7.49 -10.45 -11.85
N LEU A 54 6.97 -11.65 -11.63
CA LEU A 54 5.53 -11.89 -11.53
C LEU A 54 4.95 -11.21 -10.28
N PHE A 55 5.55 -11.36 -9.11
CA PHE A 55 5.11 -10.62 -7.91
C PHE A 55 5.07 -9.10 -8.15
N ASN A 56 6.16 -8.52 -8.67
CA ASN A 56 6.21 -7.08 -8.99
C ASN A 56 5.19 -6.67 -10.06
N LYS A 57 4.90 -7.52 -11.05
CA LYS A 57 3.91 -7.26 -12.10
C LYS A 57 2.47 -7.21 -11.56
N TYR A 58 2.17 -8.00 -10.53
CA TYR A 58 0.81 -8.12 -9.95
C TYR A 58 0.66 -7.36 -8.61
N GLY A 59 1.46 -6.31 -8.39
CA GLY A 59 1.24 -5.34 -7.31
C GLY A 59 1.91 -5.65 -5.96
N TYR A 60 2.65 -6.75 -5.86
CA TYR A 60 3.46 -7.06 -4.68
C TYR A 60 4.82 -6.38 -4.77
N THR A 61 5.43 -6.05 -3.63
CA THR A 61 6.82 -5.55 -3.61
C THR A 61 7.78 -6.70 -3.33
N ALA A 62 8.46 -7.19 -4.36
CA ALA A 62 9.32 -8.38 -4.31
C ALA A 62 10.81 -8.08 -4.51
N PHE A 63 11.62 -8.59 -3.59
CA PHE A 63 13.09 -8.50 -3.56
C PHE A 63 13.74 -9.89 -3.67
N PHE A 64 15.01 -9.94 -4.05
CA PHE A 64 15.86 -11.11 -3.77
C PHE A 64 16.33 -11.09 -2.30
N ASP A 65 16.81 -12.23 -1.82
CA ASP A 65 17.27 -12.44 -0.44
C ASP A 65 18.53 -11.65 -0.05
N ASP A 66 19.28 -11.17 -1.04
CA ASP A 66 20.52 -10.39 -0.96
C ASP A 66 20.48 -9.08 -1.77
N ASP A 67 19.29 -8.59 -2.16
CA ASP A 67 19.12 -7.22 -2.65
C ASP A 67 19.32 -6.20 -1.51
N ASP A 68 19.51 -4.92 -1.86
CA ASP A 68 19.39 -3.80 -0.92
C ASP A 68 17.94 -3.68 -0.42
N LEU A 69 17.62 -4.38 0.67
CA LEU A 69 16.29 -4.41 1.25
C LEU A 69 15.92 -3.06 1.89
N PRO A 70 14.63 -2.66 1.87
CA PRO A 70 14.13 -1.54 2.65
C PRO A 70 14.54 -1.62 4.13
N GLN A 71 14.75 -0.47 4.77
CA GLN A 71 15.22 -0.40 6.16
C GLN A 71 14.29 -1.15 7.12
N ASP A 72 12.98 -0.99 6.98
CA ASP A 72 11.98 -1.67 7.81
C ASP A 72 12.00 -3.20 7.64
N LEU A 73 12.20 -3.70 6.42
CA LEU A 73 12.37 -5.14 6.16
C LEU A 73 13.74 -5.68 6.64
N SER A 74 14.77 -4.84 6.65
CA SER A 74 16.10 -5.18 7.15
C SER A 74 16.11 -5.30 8.67
N GLU A 75 15.45 -4.36 9.36
CA GLU A 75 15.21 -4.38 10.80
C GLU A 75 14.24 -5.51 11.18
N ASN A 76 13.16 -5.70 10.43
CA ASN A 76 12.14 -6.71 10.71
C ASN A 76 11.82 -7.60 9.50
N ARG A 77 12.52 -8.74 9.42
CA ARG A 77 12.33 -9.74 8.35
C ARG A 77 10.93 -10.36 8.33
N CYS A 78 10.15 -10.28 9.42
CA CYS A 78 8.78 -10.77 9.48
C CYS A 78 7.77 -9.89 8.72
N LEU A 79 8.15 -8.69 8.27
CA LEU A 79 7.33 -7.89 7.35
C LEU A 79 7.24 -8.50 5.94
N GLY A 80 8.10 -9.49 5.62
CA GLY A 80 8.13 -10.16 4.33
C GLY A 80 7.74 -11.64 4.41
N LEU A 81 7.12 -12.16 3.35
CA LEU A 81 6.93 -13.59 3.13
C LEU A 81 8.04 -14.13 2.23
N LYS A 82 8.65 -15.26 2.61
CA LYS A 82 9.54 -15.99 1.70
C LYS A 82 8.69 -16.73 0.67
N SER A 83 8.97 -16.51 -0.62
CA SER A 83 8.43 -17.34 -1.69
C SER A 83 9.31 -18.57 -1.90
N ASP A 84 8.75 -19.75 -1.70
CA ASP A 84 9.37 -21.04 -2.06
C ASP A 84 8.64 -21.66 -3.26
N ILE A 85 9.35 -22.49 -4.03
CA ILE A 85 8.76 -23.24 -5.14
C ILE A 85 9.09 -24.71 -4.97
N LYS A 86 8.04 -25.52 -4.78
CA LYS A 86 8.15 -26.97 -4.59
C LYS A 86 7.91 -27.69 -5.90
N LYS A 87 8.86 -28.55 -6.28
CA LYS A 87 8.74 -29.44 -7.43
C LYS A 87 8.00 -30.71 -7.05
N ILE A 88 6.77 -30.82 -7.53
CA ILE A 88 5.91 -31.97 -7.25
C ILE A 88 6.25 -33.13 -8.21
N LYS A 89 6.16 -34.37 -7.71
CA LYS A 89 6.39 -35.57 -8.53
C LYS A 89 5.31 -35.68 -9.62
N GLY A 90 5.74 -35.82 -10.88
CA GLY A 90 4.86 -36.04 -12.03
C GLY A 90 5.53 -36.94 -13.06
N PHE A 91 4.80 -37.95 -13.57
CA PHE A 91 5.31 -38.78 -14.65
C PHE A 91 5.28 -38.01 -15.96
N LEU A 92 6.46 -37.71 -16.52
CA LEU A 92 6.63 -36.99 -17.79
C LEU A 92 5.98 -35.58 -17.84
N ILE A 93 5.63 -35.00 -16.69
CA ILE A 93 5.00 -33.68 -16.52
C ILE A 93 5.83 -32.87 -15.52
N THR A 94 6.11 -31.60 -15.83
CA THR A 94 6.66 -30.66 -14.85
C THR A 94 5.49 -30.13 -14.01
N LYS A 95 5.51 -30.34 -12.69
CA LYS A 95 4.52 -29.81 -11.74
C LYS A 95 5.24 -28.95 -10.70
N LEU A 96 4.74 -27.75 -10.45
CA LEU A 96 5.28 -26.81 -9.47
C LEU A 96 4.15 -26.25 -8.61
N GLN A 97 4.46 -25.96 -7.36
CA GLN A 97 3.60 -25.22 -6.45
C GLN A 97 4.43 -24.11 -5.80
N ILE A 98 3.84 -22.93 -5.62
CA ILE A 98 4.48 -21.76 -5.01
C ILE A 98 3.87 -21.59 -3.63
N ASP A 99 4.70 -21.59 -2.59
CA ASP A 99 4.29 -21.34 -1.22
C ASP A 99 4.81 -19.99 -0.76
N LEU A 100 3.98 -19.24 -0.03
CA LEU A 100 4.39 -18.05 0.70
C LEU A 100 4.47 -18.38 2.20
N ILE A 101 5.65 -18.18 2.77
CA ILE A 101 6.04 -18.68 4.08
C ILE A 101 6.39 -17.50 4.99
N ASP A 102 5.87 -17.48 6.22
CA ASP A 102 6.22 -16.47 7.23
C ASP A 102 7.64 -16.64 7.78
N CYS A 103 8.10 -15.69 8.61
CA CYS A 103 9.41 -15.78 9.25
C CYS A 103 9.55 -16.93 10.27
N ASN A 104 8.44 -17.54 10.70
CA ASN A 104 8.40 -18.68 11.61
C ASN A 104 8.45 -20.02 10.87
N GLY A 105 8.37 -20.02 9.53
CA GLY A 105 8.34 -21.21 8.69
C GLY A 105 6.94 -21.77 8.38
N ASN A 106 5.87 -21.05 8.76
CA ASN A 106 4.50 -21.44 8.45
C ASN A 106 4.11 -21.04 7.03
N ILE A 107 3.41 -21.92 6.31
CA ILE A 107 2.83 -21.58 5.01
C ILE A 107 1.58 -20.71 5.25
N VAL A 108 1.61 -19.46 4.81
CA VAL A 108 0.49 -18.52 4.89
C VAL A 108 -0.49 -18.76 3.74
N ILE A 109 0.02 -19.05 2.55
CA ILE A 109 -0.79 -19.44 1.38
C ILE A 109 0.06 -20.28 0.42
N SER A 110 -0.58 -21.28 -0.19
CA SER A 110 -0.03 -22.05 -1.32
C SER A 110 -0.81 -21.73 -2.59
N SER A 111 -0.12 -21.76 -3.72
CA SER A 111 -0.78 -21.76 -5.03
C SER A 111 -1.46 -23.09 -5.34
N ASP A 112 -2.33 -23.08 -6.35
CA ASP A 112 -2.65 -24.28 -7.11
C ASP A 112 -1.39 -24.85 -7.80
N ILE A 113 -1.46 -26.13 -8.19
CA ILE A 113 -0.36 -26.81 -8.87
C ILE A 113 -0.33 -26.38 -10.34
N GLY A 114 0.68 -25.58 -10.71
CA GLY A 114 0.96 -25.27 -12.11
C GLY A 114 1.65 -26.43 -12.80
N GLU A 115 1.20 -26.82 -14.00
CA GLU A 115 1.73 -28.00 -14.69
C GLU A 115 1.89 -27.87 -16.21
N THR A 116 2.84 -28.63 -16.76
CA THR A 116 3.00 -28.71 -18.22
C THR A 116 3.66 -29.99 -18.71
N LYS A 117 3.22 -30.41 -19.90
CA LYS A 117 3.75 -31.57 -20.66
C LYS A 117 4.94 -31.21 -21.56
N VAL A 118 5.29 -29.93 -21.67
CA VAL A 118 6.44 -29.44 -22.46
C VAL A 118 7.75 -30.06 -21.94
N LYS A 119 8.60 -30.52 -22.86
CA LYS A 119 9.84 -31.28 -22.53
C LYS A 119 11.10 -30.42 -22.45
N GLU A 120 11.10 -29.27 -23.11
CA GLU A 120 12.22 -28.33 -23.03
C GLU A 120 12.24 -27.69 -21.63
N TYR A 121 13.19 -28.10 -20.78
CA TYR A 121 13.25 -27.73 -19.36
C TYR A 121 13.02 -26.24 -19.10
N LYS A 122 13.70 -25.35 -19.83
CA LYS A 122 13.56 -23.90 -19.61
C LYS A 122 12.10 -23.45 -19.78
N LYS A 123 11.46 -23.84 -20.88
CA LYS A 123 10.05 -23.54 -21.14
C LYS A 123 9.13 -24.26 -20.15
N SER A 124 9.44 -25.50 -19.76
CA SER A 124 8.56 -26.27 -18.86
C SER A 124 8.47 -25.63 -17.46
N TYR A 125 9.59 -25.22 -16.88
CA TYR A 125 9.58 -24.44 -15.63
C TYR A 125 8.90 -23.08 -15.79
N GLN A 126 9.20 -22.35 -16.87
CA GLN A 126 8.61 -21.02 -17.12
C GLN A 126 7.09 -21.01 -17.38
N ILE A 127 6.54 -22.11 -17.90
CA ILE A 127 5.09 -22.30 -18.06
C ILE A 127 4.48 -22.69 -16.70
N ALA A 128 5.01 -23.73 -16.04
CA ALA A 128 4.48 -24.20 -14.76
C ALA A 128 4.52 -23.12 -13.65
N ILE A 129 5.53 -22.25 -13.63
CA ILE A 129 5.57 -21.10 -12.71
C ILE A 129 4.43 -20.12 -13.00
N ARG A 130 4.20 -19.74 -14.26
CA ARG A 130 3.13 -18.80 -14.63
C ARG A 130 1.74 -19.36 -14.35
N ASP A 131 1.58 -20.66 -14.57
CA ASP A 131 0.35 -21.42 -14.33
C ASP A 131 0.03 -21.46 -12.82
N ALA A 132 1.01 -21.86 -11.99
CA ALA A 132 0.89 -21.81 -10.53
C ALA A 132 0.63 -20.38 -10.02
N PHE A 133 1.31 -19.38 -10.60
CA PHE A 133 1.17 -17.98 -10.18
C PHE A 133 -0.23 -17.40 -10.42
N THR A 134 -1.10 -18.03 -11.22
CA THR A 134 -2.50 -17.58 -11.41
C THR A 134 -3.24 -17.38 -10.08
N ALA A 135 -2.95 -18.20 -9.07
CA ALA A 135 -3.50 -18.08 -7.72
C ALA A 135 -3.24 -16.72 -7.04
N PHE A 136 -2.19 -15.99 -7.42
CA PHE A 136 -1.84 -14.69 -6.82
C PHE A 136 -2.20 -13.48 -7.70
N GLN A 137 -2.71 -13.69 -8.93
CA GLN A 137 -3.02 -12.60 -9.87
C GLN A 137 -4.31 -11.83 -9.50
N SER A 138 -5.22 -12.48 -8.78
CA SER A 138 -6.57 -11.99 -8.49
C SER A 138 -6.85 -11.85 -6.98
N LEU A 139 -5.81 -11.88 -6.16
CA LEU A 139 -5.94 -11.60 -4.72
C LEU A 139 -5.96 -10.07 -4.56
N ASP A 140 -6.95 -9.55 -3.83
CA ASP A 140 -7.05 -8.13 -3.48
C ASP A 140 -6.04 -7.78 -2.36
N TYR A 141 -4.77 -7.87 -2.74
CA TYR A 141 -3.64 -7.58 -1.89
C TYR A 141 -3.50 -6.07 -1.71
N ASN A 142 -3.95 -5.60 -0.54
CA ASN A 142 -3.69 -4.25 -0.05
C ASN A 142 -3.05 -4.43 1.34
N TYR A 143 -1.79 -4.01 1.51
CA TYR A 143 -1.09 -4.16 2.77
C TYR A 143 -1.81 -3.39 3.90
N ILE A 144 -2.08 -4.08 5.00
CA ILE A 144 -2.67 -3.55 6.22
C ILE A 144 -1.60 -3.67 7.32
N VAL A 145 -1.33 -2.57 8.01
CA VAL A 145 -0.39 -2.57 9.14
C VAL A 145 -0.89 -3.54 10.22
N ASN A 146 -0.09 -4.55 10.50
CA ASN A 146 -0.34 -5.52 11.57
C ASN A 146 0.52 -5.15 12.79
N GLU A 147 -0.13 -4.68 13.86
CA GLU A 147 0.56 -4.19 15.06
C GLU A 147 1.41 -5.28 15.75
N ASP A 148 0.95 -6.53 15.79
CA ASP A 148 1.68 -7.65 16.41
C ASP A 148 3.03 -7.90 15.73
N ILE A 149 3.11 -7.74 14.41
CA ILE A 149 4.37 -7.89 13.65
C ILE A 149 5.34 -6.74 13.96
N THR A 150 4.84 -5.55 14.30
CA THR A 150 5.67 -4.35 14.56
C THR A 150 6.20 -4.21 15.99
N VAL A 151 5.69 -4.99 16.95
CA VAL A 151 5.98 -4.80 18.39
C VAL A 151 7.11 -5.69 18.94
N SER A 152 7.53 -6.72 18.19
CA SER A 152 8.38 -7.81 18.70
C SER A 152 9.79 -7.41 19.20
N GLU A 153 10.30 -6.20 18.90
CA GLU A 153 11.64 -5.75 19.30
C GLU A 153 11.70 -4.66 20.38
N ARG A 154 10.61 -4.33 21.09
CA ARG A 154 10.67 -3.40 22.25
C ARG A 154 10.94 -4.06 23.61
N SER A 155 11.37 -5.32 23.62
CA SER A 155 11.63 -6.09 24.85
C SER A 155 13.06 -5.96 25.41
N ASN A 156 13.97 -5.27 24.72
CA ASN A 156 15.37 -5.07 25.15
C ASN A 156 15.80 -3.59 25.13
N THR A 157 15.19 -2.76 25.97
CA THR A 157 15.78 -1.46 26.39
C THR A 157 15.80 -1.36 27.91
N ASN A 158 16.93 -0.93 28.46
CA ASN A 158 17.22 -1.01 29.89
C ASN A 158 16.25 -0.14 30.72
N ALA A 159 15.78 -0.67 31.86
CA ALA A 159 14.86 0.01 32.78
C ALA A 159 15.39 1.33 33.39
N SER A 160 16.64 1.71 33.09
CA SER A 160 17.24 3.00 33.44
C SER A 160 16.79 4.13 32.50
N GLU A 161 16.71 3.87 31.19
CA GLU A 161 16.41 4.88 30.16
C GLU A 161 14.93 5.29 30.21
N VAL A 162 14.03 4.32 30.44
CA VAL A 162 12.59 4.58 30.62
C VAL A 162 12.34 5.55 31.79
N LYS A 163 13.08 5.38 32.90
CA LYS A 163 12.98 6.28 34.06
C LYS A 163 13.49 7.69 33.75
N GLN A 164 14.59 7.82 33.00
CA GLN A 164 15.10 9.14 32.59
C GLN A 164 14.13 9.85 31.64
N ILE A 165 13.54 9.15 30.67
CA ILE A 165 12.53 9.72 29.76
C ILE A 165 11.28 10.16 30.54
N GLU A 166 10.85 9.42 31.55
CA GLU A 166 9.70 9.79 32.38
C GLU A 166 10.00 10.99 33.31
N GLN A 167 11.23 11.11 33.82
CA GLN A 167 11.68 12.26 34.59
C GLN A 167 11.78 13.53 33.72
N LEU A 168 12.38 13.42 32.54
CA LEU A 168 12.50 14.52 31.57
C LEU A 168 11.13 15.03 31.10
N LYS A 169 10.15 14.13 30.87
CA LYS A 169 8.77 14.52 30.55
C LYS A 169 8.12 15.33 31.68
N LYS A 170 8.26 14.89 32.94
CA LYS A 170 7.73 15.60 34.11
C LYS A 170 8.40 16.96 34.32
N GLU A 171 9.68 17.10 34.03
CA GLU A 171 10.39 18.38 34.10
C GLU A 171 9.94 19.36 33.00
N VAL A 172 9.76 18.90 31.76
CA VAL A 172 9.22 19.71 30.66
C VAL A 172 7.78 20.18 30.94
N GLU A 173 6.95 19.35 31.57
CA GLU A 173 5.60 19.70 31.99
C GLU A 173 5.59 20.75 33.10
N LEU A 174 6.49 20.63 34.09
CA LEU A 174 6.71 21.61 35.16
C LEU A 174 7.24 22.96 34.66
N LEU A 175 8.02 22.98 33.58
CA LEU A 175 8.52 24.20 32.95
C LEU A 175 7.42 24.91 32.13
N LYS A 176 6.58 24.16 31.41
CA LYS A 176 5.42 24.72 30.69
C LYS A 176 4.43 25.38 31.65
N ALA A 177 4.09 24.70 32.76
CA ALA A 177 3.19 25.22 33.79
C ALA A 177 3.67 26.51 34.50
N LYS A 178 4.96 26.88 34.37
CA LYS A 178 5.51 28.12 34.94
C LYS A 178 5.39 29.33 34.01
N ASN A 179 5.12 29.15 32.72
CA ASN A 179 5.14 30.24 31.74
C ASN A 179 3.77 30.94 31.55
N ASP A 180 2.67 30.31 31.97
CA ASP A 180 1.29 30.82 31.80
C ASP A 180 0.84 31.83 32.88
N LYS A 181 1.76 32.63 33.43
CA LYS A 181 1.45 33.71 34.39
C LYS A 181 2.06 35.07 34.05
N VAL A 182 1.75 35.57 32.85
CA VAL A 182 1.72 37.02 32.58
C VAL A 182 0.45 37.36 31.79
N GLN A 183 -0.42 38.18 32.38
CA GLN A 183 -1.60 38.77 31.73
C GLN A 183 -1.29 40.19 31.19
N PRO A 184 -2.13 40.74 30.28
CA PRO A 184 -1.69 41.76 29.31
C PRO A 184 -1.86 43.22 29.77
N ILE A 185 -1.18 44.15 29.07
CA ILE A 185 -1.38 45.60 29.16
C ILE A 185 -1.42 46.19 27.74
N SER A 186 -2.21 47.25 27.53
CA SER A 186 -2.58 47.82 26.24
C SER A 186 -1.83 49.11 25.84
N GLU A 187 -1.95 49.45 24.55
CA GLU A 187 -2.18 50.81 24.01
C GLU A 187 -1.12 51.93 24.19
N VAL A 188 -0.48 52.33 23.07
CA VAL A 188 0.02 53.71 22.80
C VAL A 188 -0.23 54.05 21.31
N LYS A 189 -0.33 55.35 20.97
CA LYS A 189 -1.05 55.91 19.80
C LYS A 189 -0.19 56.89 18.95
N GLU A 190 -0.51 56.99 17.64
CA GLU A 190 -0.34 58.20 16.76
C GLU A 190 1.12 58.58 16.31
N ARG A 191 1.48 59.48 15.34
CA ARG A 191 0.80 60.53 14.51
C ARG A 191 1.60 61.01 13.23
N VAL A 192 1.26 60.56 11.99
CA VAL A 192 1.53 61.17 10.61
C VAL A 192 3.01 61.43 10.13
N VAL A 193 3.40 61.80 8.87
CA VAL A 193 2.79 62.40 7.63
C VAL A 193 3.46 61.89 6.28
N PRO A 194 3.30 62.42 5.01
CA PRO A 194 2.73 61.62 3.90
C PRO A 194 3.52 61.53 2.55
N ASN A 195 3.04 60.69 1.62
CA ASN A 195 2.92 60.94 0.15
C ASN A 195 2.31 59.69 -0.56
N THR A 196 1.65 59.68 -1.73
CA THR A 196 0.69 60.52 -2.48
C THR A 196 0.42 59.78 -3.82
N VAL A 197 -0.77 59.18 -4.01
CA VAL A 197 -1.40 58.82 -5.32
C VAL A 197 -0.72 57.69 -6.15
N LYS A 198 -1.40 56.65 -6.68
CA LYS A 198 -2.67 56.63 -7.44
C LYS A 198 -3.45 55.30 -7.32
N ASN A 199 -4.78 55.37 -7.40
CA ASN A 199 -5.72 54.23 -7.36
C ASN A 199 -5.72 53.34 -8.61
N LEU A 200 -5.88 52.03 -8.40
CA LEU A 200 -6.74 51.14 -9.22
C LEU A 200 -7.23 49.95 -8.36
N LYS A 201 -8.48 49.58 -8.59
CA LYS A 201 -9.44 48.89 -7.72
C LYS A 201 -9.18 47.38 -7.47
N GLU A 202 -9.83 46.87 -6.41
CA GLU A 202 -10.26 45.47 -6.15
C GLU A 202 -9.15 44.37 -6.10
N GLY A 203 -9.03 43.54 -5.05
CA GLY A 203 -9.69 43.54 -3.74
C GLY A 203 -9.24 42.36 -2.85
N VAL A 204 -8.94 42.65 -1.57
CA VAL A 204 -8.90 41.74 -0.40
C VAL A 204 -7.77 40.67 -0.32
N LYS A 205 -7.13 40.57 0.87
CA LYS A 205 -6.14 39.56 1.32
C LYS A 205 -6.88 38.34 1.95
N GLU A 206 -6.31 37.16 2.20
CA GLU A 206 -5.21 36.74 3.12
C GLU A 206 -5.03 35.20 2.89
N VAL A 207 -3.90 34.48 2.99
CA VAL A 207 -2.81 34.39 4.01
C VAL A 207 -3.39 33.98 5.39
N VAL A 208 -3.00 32.89 6.10
CA VAL A 208 -2.17 31.69 5.82
C VAL A 208 -2.42 30.65 6.94
N ASN A 209 -1.99 29.39 6.74
CA ASN A 209 -1.74 28.30 7.73
C ASN A 209 -2.88 27.55 8.47
N GLU A 210 -2.84 26.24 8.23
CA GLU A 210 -2.72 25.12 9.19
C GLU A 210 -3.92 24.52 9.96
N THR A 211 -4.36 23.39 9.38
CA THR A 211 -4.24 22.03 9.97
C THR A 211 -5.40 21.52 10.85
N VAL A 212 -5.62 20.20 10.71
CA VAL A 212 -6.56 19.32 11.43
C VAL A 212 -8.02 19.36 10.92
N ILE A 213 -8.33 18.44 10.00
CA ILE A 213 -9.65 17.78 9.97
C ILE A 213 -9.48 16.39 10.59
N PRO A 214 -10.06 16.14 11.77
CA PRO A 214 -10.57 14.83 12.16
C PRO A 214 -11.95 14.64 11.51
N GLU A 215 -12.27 13.39 11.14
CA GLU A 215 -13.58 12.97 10.61
C GLU A 215 -14.02 13.53 9.24
N ILE A 216 -14.77 12.71 8.52
CA ILE A 216 -15.17 12.92 7.11
C ILE A 216 -16.30 13.96 7.01
N PRO A 217 -16.11 15.10 6.32
CA PRO A 217 -17.20 16.00 5.98
C PRO A 217 -17.71 15.71 4.57
N SER A 218 -19.02 15.43 4.46
CA SER A 218 -19.73 15.51 3.19
C SER A 218 -19.76 16.96 2.68
N ALA A 219 -19.96 17.12 1.36
CA ALA A 219 -20.23 18.37 0.65
C ALA A 219 -19.03 19.32 0.38
N SER A 220 -18.20 18.93 -0.58
CA SER A 220 -18.31 19.66 -1.86
C SER A 220 -19.16 18.83 -2.82
N LYS A 221 -20.04 19.49 -3.58
CA LYS A 221 -20.92 18.82 -4.55
C LYS A 221 -20.05 18.05 -5.55
N PRO A 222 -20.28 16.75 -5.83
CA PRO A 222 -19.46 16.02 -6.80
C PRO A 222 -19.72 16.60 -8.19
N GLU A 223 -18.88 17.55 -8.58
CA GLU A 223 -18.97 18.23 -9.86
C GLU A 223 -18.73 17.20 -10.97
N ILE A 224 -19.74 17.01 -11.82
CA ILE A 224 -19.66 16.03 -12.88
C ILE A 224 -18.71 16.58 -13.95
N LEU A 225 -17.61 15.89 -14.13
CA LEU A 225 -16.59 16.19 -15.13
C LEU A 225 -16.87 15.38 -16.40
N TYR A 226 -16.62 15.98 -17.55
CA TYR A 226 -16.82 15.35 -18.85
C TYR A 226 -15.51 15.35 -19.65
N ALA A 227 -15.16 14.21 -20.23
CA ALA A 227 -14.01 14.03 -21.08
C ALA A 227 -14.38 14.32 -22.55
N GLN A 228 -13.64 15.21 -23.20
CA GLN A 228 -13.76 15.51 -24.63
C GLN A 228 -12.52 15.00 -25.35
N PRO A 229 -12.64 14.14 -26.37
CA PRO A 229 -11.47 13.55 -27.03
C PRO A 229 -10.63 14.60 -27.76
N ILE A 230 -9.31 14.43 -27.68
CA ILE A 230 -8.29 15.21 -28.40
C ILE A 230 -7.19 14.25 -28.90
N ASP A 231 -6.34 14.68 -29.83
CA ASP A 231 -5.36 13.85 -30.56
C ASP A 231 -4.55 12.86 -29.70
N ASN A 232 -4.22 13.22 -28.45
CA ASN A 232 -3.39 12.42 -27.54
C ASN A 232 -4.06 12.18 -26.17
N GLY A 233 -5.39 12.24 -26.07
CA GLY A 233 -6.12 11.97 -24.82
C GLY A 233 -7.44 12.70 -24.73
N PHE A 234 -7.70 13.37 -23.59
CA PHE A 234 -8.97 14.03 -23.32
C PHE A 234 -8.78 15.41 -22.68
N GLN A 235 -9.55 16.40 -23.13
CA GLN A 235 -9.78 17.63 -22.38
C GLN A 235 -10.91 17.39 -21.38
N ILE A 236 -10.69 17.67 -20.10
CA ILE A 236 -11.72 17.55 -19.07
C ILE A 236 -12.36 18.91 -18.84
N VAL A 237 -13.69 18.96 -18.92
CA VAL A 237 -14.50 20.14 -18.64
C VAL A 237 -15.49 19.89 -17.52
N ASP A 238 -15.89 20.97 -16.83
CA ASP A 238 -16.97 20.96 -15.84
C ASP A 238 -18.36 21.11 -16.51
N THR A 239 -19.39 21.35 -15.68
CA THR A 239 -20.77 21.57 -16.15
C THR A 239 -20.99 22.93 -16.84
N GLN A 240 -20.01 23.83 -16.81
CA GLN A 240 -20.02 25.17 -17.41
C GLN A 240 -19.08 25.26 -18.64
N PRO A 241 -18.94 24.15 -19.39
CA PRO A 241 -17.85 23.86 -20.33
C PRO A 241 -16.46 24.43 -20.06
N LYS A 242 -16.10 24.73 -18.80
CA LYS A 242 -14.81 25.32 -18.47
C LYS A 242 -13.78 24.21 -18.34
N LYS A 243 -12.65 24.39 -19.01
CA LYS A 243 -11.51 23.46 -18.98
C LYS A 243 -10.93 23.35 -17.56
N VAL A 244 -11.00 22.14 -17.01
CA VAL A 244 -10.48 21.76 -15.69
C VAL A 244 -9.06 21.22 -15.81
N MET A 245 -8.83 20.26 -16.70
CA MET A 245 -7.51 19.64 -16.92
C MET A 245 -7.38 19.02 -18.31
N ILE A 246 -6.20 18.52 -18.65
CA ILE A 246 -5.97 17.67 -19.84
C ILE A 246 -5.41 16.33 -19.34
N LEU A 247 -6.04 15.25 -19.78
CA LEU A 247 -5.58 13.89 -19.64
C LEU A 247 -4.84 13.47 -20.92
N LEU A 248 -3.69 12.84 -20.76
CA LEU A 248 -2.90 12.25 -21.84
C LEU A 248 -3.02 10.73 -21.81
N ASN A 249 -3.21 10.11 -22.96
CA ASN A 249 -3.23 8.66 -23.10
C ASN A 249 -1.91 8.05 -22.62
N THR A 250 -2.00 6.98 -21.83
CA THR A 250 -0.86 6.08 -21.59
C THR A 250 -0.95 4.87 -22.53
N GLY A 251 0.08 4.01 -22.52
CA GLY A 251 0.03 2.71 -23.19
C GLY A 251 -0.94 1.70 -22.54
N THR A 252 -1.59 2.06 -21.43
CA THR A 252 -2.48 1.20 -20.66
C THR A 252 -3.91 1.76 -20.70
N PRO A 253 -4.93 0.96 -21.06
CA PRO A 253 -6.33 1.39 -21.03
C PRO A 253 -6.75 1.91 -19.65
N ASN A 254 -7.63 2.92 -19.62
CA ASN A 254 -8.19 3.51 -18.40
C ASN A 254 -7.15 4.12 -17.42
N ILE A 255 -5.93 4.40 -17.87
CA ILE A 255 -4.92 5.15 -17.11
C ILE A 255 -4.43 6.32 -17.96
N TYR A 256 -4.44 7.51 -17.38
CA TYR A 256 -4.10 8.77 -18.04
C TYR A 256 -3.14 9.60 -17.20
N ILE A 257 -2.24 10.34 -17.85
CA ILE A 257 -1.35 11.31 -17.18
C ILE A 257 -2.01 12.69 -17.21
N VAL A 258 -1.99 13.42 -16.10
CA VAL A 258 -2.51 14.79 -16.01
C VAL A 258 -1.45 15.76 -16.56
N LYS A 259 -1.72 16.41 -17.69
CA LYS A 259 -0.74 17.26 -18.37
C LYS A 259 -0.29 18.42 -17.47
N GLY A 260 1.00 18.45 -17.13
CA GLY A 260 1.62 19.53 -16.36
C GLY A 260 1.44 19.40 -14.83
N LYS A 261 1.12 18.20 -14.34
CA LYS A 261 1.16 17.84 -12.91
C LYS A 261 1.77 16.45 -12.75
N ASP A 262 2.37 16.19 -11.60
CA ASP A 262 2.81 14.85 -11.21
C ASP A 262 1.61 14.02 -10.71
N ALA A 263 0.64 13.83 -11.60
CA ALA A 263 -0.63 13.19 -11.30
C ALA A 263 -1.10 12.27 -12.42
N ILE A 264 -1.86 11.24 -12.03
CA ILE A 264 -2.56 10.33 -12.94
C ILE A 264 -4.05 10.30 -12.62
N VAL A 265 -4.85 9.98 -13.63
CA VAL A 265 -6.27 9.60 -13.48
C VAL A 265 -6.42 8.17 -13.95
N TYR A 266 -6.95 7.30 -13.10
CA TYR A 266 -7.20 5.89 -13.44
C TYR A 266 -8.57 5.43 -12.98
N ASN A 267 -9.10 4.39 -13.63
CA ASN A 267 -10.32 3.73 -13.18
C ASN A 267 -9.98 2.56 -12.24
N LYS A 268 -10.52 2.57 -11.02
CA LYS A 268 -10.56 1.42 -10.11
C LYS A 268 -12.02 1.00 -9.94
N GLU A 269 -12.37 -0.20 -10.40
CA GLU A 269 -13.69 -0.82 -10.20
C GLU A 269 -14.88 0.06 -10.64
N GLY A 270 -14.74 0.77 -11.76
CA GLY A 270 -15.75 1.69 -12.29
C GLY A 270 -15.65 3.11 -11.74
N SER A 271 -14.95 3.34 -10.63
CA SER A 271 -14.72 4.67 -10.05
C SER A 271 -13.45 5.31 -10.60
N TRP A 272 -13.52 6.59 -10.99
CA TRP A 272 -12.33 7.33 -11.40
C TRP A 272 -11.62 7.94 -10.19
N VAL A 273 -10.32 7.69 -10.10
CA VAL A 273 -9.44 8.20 -9.04
C VAL A 273 -8.43 9.15 -9.67
N TYR A 274 -8.36 10.36 -9.13
CA TYR A 274 -7.29 11.32 -9.35
C TYR A 274 -6.24 11.11 -8.26
N ALA A 275 -5.01 10.83 -8.67
CA ALA A 275 -3.89 10.57 -7.79
C ALA A 275 -2.77 11.56 -8.09
N LEU A 276 -2.44 12.41 -7.12
CA LEU A 276 -1.46 13.50 -7.24
C LEU A 276 -0.30 13.25 -6.28
N TYR A 277 0.92 13.27 -6.80
CA TYR A 277 2.11 13.40 -5.97
C TYR A 277 2.37 14.87 -5.69
N ASN A 278 2.45 15.21 -4.40
CA ASN A 278 2.73 16.55 -3.91
C ASN A 278 3.75 16.45 -2.76
N GLU A 279 4.92 17.06 -2.93
CA GLU A 279 6.01 17.09 -1.95
C GLU A 279 6.40 15.70 -1.36
N GLY A 280 6.31 14.65 -2.19
CA GLY A 280 6.63 13.27 -1.82
C GLY A 280 5.45 12.46 -1.25
N ASN A 281 4.32 13.10 -0.96
CA ASN A 281 3.09 12.43 -0.52
C ASN A 281 2.16 12.13 -1.70
N LEU A 282 1.38 11.05 -1.60
CA LEU A 282 0.36 10.68 -2.58
C LEU A 282 -1.03 11.07 -2.07
N GLU A 283 -1.63 12.07 -2.69
CA GLU A 283 -3.02 12.49 -2.45
C GLU A 283 -3.96 11.75 -3.41
N LEU A 284 -4.99 11.08 -2.87
CA LEU A 284 -6.01 10.37 -3.65
C LEU A 284 -7.36 11.08 -3.53
N SER A 285 -8.06 11.24 -4.65
CA SER A 285 -9.40 11.83 -4.71
C SER A 285 -10.27 11.09 -5.72
N VAL A 286 -11.46 10.64 -5.30
CA VAL A 286 -12.46 10.06 -6.22
C VAL A 286 -13.13 11.19 -6.99
N ILE A 287 -13.17 11.11 -8.32
CA ILE A 287 -13.75 12.11 -9.20
C ILE A 287 -14.94 11.55 -9.99
N ASN A 288 -15.99 12.35 -10.17
CA ASN A 288 -17.16 11.98 -10.96
C ASN A 288 -16.91 12.30 -12.44
N LEU A 289 -16.03 11.52 -13.08
CA LEU A 289 -15.64 11.70 -14.46
C LEU A 289 -16.44 10.79 -15.42
N LYS A 290 -16.98 11.38 -16.48
CA LYS A 290 -17.67 10.67 -17.57
C LYS A 290 -16.88 10.85 -18.88
N PHE A 291 -16.78 9.75 -19.62
CA PHE A 291 -16.21 9.69 -20.97
C PHE A 291 -17.34 9.59 -22.01
#